data_AF-A0A3C1FG11-F1
#
_entry.id   AF-A0A3C1FG11-F1
#
_cell.length_a   1.000
_cell.length_b   1.000
_cell.length_c   1.000
_cell.angle_alpha   90.00
_cell.angle_beta   90.00
_cell.angle_gamma   90.00
#
_symmetry.space_group_name_H-M   'P 1'
#
loop_
_entity.id
_entity.type
_entity.pdbx_description
1 polymer ?
#
loop_
_entity_poly.entity_id
_entity_poly.type
_entity_poly.pdbx_seq_one_letter_code
_entity_poly.pdbx_strand_id
1 'polypeptide(L)'
;MSTDLTRREFTQLVNEERLARHLSIRAVARLVGVPATTVQGWLSGEHFPCAALRGSYLSLVAHLGLMKRIPEDLRDELDSAIEY
;
A
#
# COMPACT_ATOMS: atom_id res chain seq x y z
N MET A 1 4.89 6.93 -24.05
CA MET A 1 4.07 7.45 -22.94
C MET A 1 4.48 6.64 -21.72
N SER A 2 5.08 7.26 -20.70
CA SER A 2 5.46 6.52 -19.48
C SER A 2 4.18 6.17 -18.74
N THR A 3 3.73 4.92 -18.85
CA THR A 3 2.51 4.37 -18.25
C THR A 3 2.75 3.93 -16.79
N ASP A 4 3.53 4.71 -16.04
CA ASP A 4 3.69 4.47 -14.60
C ASP A 4 2.76 5.38 -13.83
N LEU A 5 2.01 4.77 -12.91
CA LEU A 5 1.19 5.52 -11.96
C LEU A 5 2.12 6.28 -11.03
N THR A 6 1.78 7.52 -10.69
CA THR A 6 2.45 8.22 -9.60
C THR A 6 2.10 7.58 -8.25
N ARG A 7 2.91 7.86 -7.21
CA ARG A 7 2.61 7.42 -5.83
C ARG A 7 1.17 7.74 -5.41
N ARG A 8 0.70 8.95 -5.70
CA ARG A 8 -0.64 9.42 -5.33
C ARG A 8 -1.71 8.59 -6.04
N GLU A 9 -1.56 8.37 -7.35
CA GLU A 9 -2.51 7.58 -8.15
C GLU A 9 -2.52 6.12 -7.70
N PHE A 10 -1.36 5.54 -7.36
CA PHE A 10 -1.30 4.19 -6.83
C PHE A 10 -1.99 4.07 -5.46
N THR A 11 -1.78 5.03 -4.55
CA THR A 11 -2.50 5.08 -3.27
C THR A 11 -4.01 5.16 -3.47
N GLN A 12 -4.46 6.00 -4.41
CA GLN A 12 -5.88 6.11 -4.73
C GLN A 12 -6.44 4.78 -5.25
N LEU A 13 -5.73 4.12 -6.18
CA LEU A 13 -6.08 2.80 -6.70
C LEU A 13 -6.20 1.75 -5.59
N VAL A 14 -5.24 1.71 -4.65
CA VAL A 14 -5.29 0.79 -3.49
C VAL A 14 -6.54 1.03 -2.64
N ASN A 15 -6.90 2.30 -2.40
CA ASN A 15 -8.09 2.64 -1.63
C ASN A 15 -9.39 2.33 -2.38
N GLU A 16 -9.43 2.54 -3.69
CA GLU A 16 -10.56 2.19 -4.56
C GLU A 16 -10.79 0.66 -4.59
N GLU A 17 -9.73 -0.14 -4.78
CA GLU A 17 -9.82 -1.60 -4.75
C GLU A 17 -10.27 -2.15 -3.39
N ARG A 18 -9.82 -1.51 -2.29
CA ARG A 18 -10.33 -1.82 -0.95
C ARG A 18 -11.85 -1.59 -0.88
N LEU A 19 -12.33 -0.45 -1.38
CA LEU A 19 -13.75 -0.09 -1.36
C LEU A 19 -14.59 -1.03 -2.23
N ALA A 20 -14.09 -1.39 -3.41
CA ALA A 20 -14.75 -2.34 -4.32
C ALA A 20 -14.97 -3.71 -3.67
N ARG A 21 -14.12 -4.09 -2.71
CA ARG A 21 -14.24 -5.33 -1.93
C ARG A 21 -14.99 -5.17 -0.61
N HIS A 22 -15.61 -4.01 -0.37
CA HIS A 22 -16.33 -3.68 0.86
C HIS A 22 -15.50 -3.83 2.15
N LEU A 23 -14.17 -3.70 2.06
CA LEU A 23 -13.28 -3.81 3.21
C LEU A 23 -13.22 -2.48 3.97
N SER A 24 -13.61 -2.44 5.23
CA SER A 24 -13.39 -1.27 6.08
C SER A 24 -11.90 -1.08 6.42
N ILE A 25 -11.48 0.12 6.83
CA ILE A 25 -10.11 0.38 7.33
C ILE A 25 -9.75 -0.59 8.46
N ARG A 26 -10.68 -0.84 9.40
CA ARG A 26 -10.49 -1.79 10.50
C ARG A 26 -10.40 -3.25 10.06
N ALA A 27 -11.03 -3.62 8.95
CA ALA A 27 -10.90 -4.96 8.39
C ALA A 27 -9.50 -5.14 7.77
N VAL A 28 -9.04 -4.15 7.01
CA VAL A 28 -7.67 -4.13 6.45
C VAL A 28 -6.62 -4.15 7.55
N ALA A 29 -6.78 -3.33 8.60
CA ALA A 29 -5.88 -3.29 9.75
C ALA A 29 -5.69 -4.67 10.40
N ARG A 30 -6.78 -5.41 10.59
CA ARG A 30 -6.75 -6.79 11.09
C ARG A 30 -6.10 -7.75 10.10
N LEU A 31 -6.30 -7.54 8.80
CA LEU A 31 -5.76 -8.38 7.74
C LEU A 31 -4.23 -8.31 7.65
N VAL A 32 -3.65 -7.12 7.80
CA VAL A 32 -2.20 -6.90 7.69
C VAL A 32 -1.47 -6.72 9.02
N GLY A 33 -2.19 -6.82 10.14
CA GLY A 33 -1.62 -6.83 11.49
C GLY A 33 -1.07 -5.49 11.96
N VAL A 34 -1.65 -4.36 11.54
CA VAL A 34 -1.19 -3.01 11.93
C VAL A 34 -2.32 -2.16 12.50
N PRO A 35 -2.03 -1.07 13.24
CA PRO A 35 -3.07 -0.16 13.74
C PRO A 35 -3.93 0.44 12.62
N ALA A 36 -5.21 0.69 12.90
CA ALA A 36 -6.13 1.27 11.91
C ALA A 36 -5.71 2.68 11.44
N THR A 37 -5.08 3.46 12.32
CA THR A 37 -4.53 4.79 11.99
C THR A 37 -3.37 4.69 10.99
N THR A 38 -2.53 3.66 11.11
CA THR A 38 -1.45 3.37 10.14
C THR A 38 -2.04 3.07 8.76
N VAL A 39 -3.05 2.19 8.68
CA VAL A 39 -3.74 1.91 7.42
C VAL A 39 -4.40 3.16 6.85
N GLN A 40 -5.05 3.96 7.70
CA GLN A 40 -5.68 5.22 7.28
C GLN A 40 -4.66 6.17 6.65
N GLY A 41 -3.50 6.36 7.29
CA GLY A 41 -2.43 7.21 6.76
C GLY A 41 -1.88 6.74 5.41
N TRP A 42 -1.81 5.42 5.21
CA TRP A 42 -1.43 4.84 3.90
C TRP A 42 -2.47 5.11 2.83
N LEU A 43 -3.75 4.87 3.14
CA LEU A 43 -4.85 4.97 2.17
C LEU A 43 -5.27 6.41 1.89
N SER A 44 -4.97 7.36 2.78
CA SER A 44 -5.10 8.80 2.51
C SER A 44 -3.92 9.38 1.74
N GLY A 45 -2.81 8.64 1.66
CA GLY A 45 -1.55 9.11 1.06
C GLY A 45 -0.78 10.10 1.94
N GLU A 46 -1.19 10.27 3.20
CA GLU A 46 -0.52 11.13 4.17
C GLU A 46 0.83 10.55 4.61
N HIS A 47 0.92 9.22 4.69
CA HIS A 47 2.13 8.52 5.08
C HIS A 47 2.45 7.36 4.14
N PHE A 48 3.73 7.15 3.89
CA PHE A 48 4.25 5.97 3.21
C PHE A 48 4.79 4.97 4.25
N PRO A 49 4.71 3.65 4.04
CA PRO A 49 5.24 2.68 5.00
C PRO A 49 6.75 2.87 5.24
N CYS A 50 7.13 2.99 6.51
CA CYS A 50 8.53 2.88 6.91
C CYS A 50 9.02 1.43 6.74
N ALA A 51 10.35 1.23 6.77
CA ALA A 51 10.99 -0.05 6.51
C ALA A 51 10.34 -1.25 7.24
N ALA A 52 10.05 -1.10 8.54
CA ALA A 52 9.44 -2.15 9.37
C ALA A 52 8.02 -2.55 8.94
N LEU A 53 7.31 -1.67 8.22
CA LEU A 53 5.91 -1.88 7.83
C LEU A 53 5.73 -2.15 6.33
N ARG A 54 6.80 -2.13 5.54
CA ARG A 54 6.75 -2.40 4.09
C ARG A 54 6.17 -3.78 3.81
N GLY A 55 6.54 -4.80 4.59
CA GLY A 55 5.98 -6.16 4.45
C GLY A 55 4.46 -6.20 4.66
N SER A 56 3.94 -5.49 5.66
CA SER A 56 2.49 -5.37 5.89
C SER A 56 1.79 -4.62 4.77
N TYR A 57 2.41 -3.56 4.24
CA TYR A 57 1.88 -2.81 3.10
C TYR A 57 1.85 -3.67 1.82
N LEU A 58 2.93 -4.38 1.52
CA LEU A 58 2.99 -5.32 0.40
C LEU A 58 1.96 -6.44 0.55
N SER A 59 1.69 -6.92 1.77
CA SER A 59 0.62 -7.89 2.04
C SER A 59 -0.76 -7.33 1.71
N LEU A 60 -1.04 -6.05 2.01
CA LEU A 60 -2.27 -5.37 1.58
C LEU A 60 -2.37 -5.34 0.05
N VAL A 61 -1.31 -4.86 -0.61
CA VAL A 61 -1.27 -4.73 -2.08
C VAL A 61 -1.43 -6.10 -2.76
N ALA A 62 -0.79 -7.14 -2.23
CA ALA A 62 -0.95 -8.53 -2.66
C ALA A 62 -2.37 -9.04 -2.45
N HIS A 63 -2.97 -8.80 -1.28
CA HIS A 63 -4.34 -9.18 -1.01
C HIS A 63 -5.31 -8.52 -2.00
N LEU A 64 -5.06 -7.27 -2.38
CA LEU A 64 -5.84 -6.52 -3.38
C LEU A 64 -5.49 -6.90 -4.83
N GLY A 65 -4.57 -7.82 -5.08
CA GLY A 65 -4.19 -8.24 -6.44
C GLY A 65 -3.44 -7.17 -7.24
N LEU A 66 -2.92 -6.15 -6.56
CA LEU A 66 -2.30 -4.97 -7.18
C LEU A 66 -0.78 -5.06 -7.30
N MET A 67 -0.16 -6.21 -6.97
CA MET A 67 1.29 -6.36 -7.03
C MET A 67 1.84 -6.01 -8.40
N LYS A 68 1.22 -6.43 -9.51
CA LYS A 68 1.72 -6.09 -10.86
C LYS A 68 1.48 -4.63 -11.28
N ARG A 69 0.86 -3.83 -10.41
CA ARG A 69 0.48 -2.43 -10.66
C ARG A 69 1.27 -1.43 -9.83
N ILE A 70 2.16 -1.90 -8.95
CA ILE A 70 3.09 -1.04 -8.22
C ILE A 70 4.02 -0.37 -9.24
N PRO A 71 4.10 0.98 -9.26
CA PRO A 71 5.08 1.74 -10.05
C PRO A 71 6.52 1.31 -9.77
N GLU A 72 7.41 1.40 -10.76
CA GLU A 72 8.81 0.97 -10.61
C GLU A 72 9.55 1.76 -9.53
N ASP A 73 9.38 3.08 -9.47
CA ASP A 73 9.96 3.95 -8.44
C ASP A 73 9.51 3.58 -7.02
N LEU A 74 8.23 3.25 -6.84
CA LEU A 74 7.69 2.78 -5.57
C LEU A 74 8.16 1.37 -5.22
N ARG A 75 8.33 0.52 -6.24
CA ARG A 75 8.82 -0.84 -6.04
C ARG A 75 10.23 -0.81 -5.47
N ASP A 76 11.10 0.00 -6.05
CA ASP A 76 12.47 0.15 -5.56
C ASP A 76 12.50 0.64 -4.11
N GLU A 77 11.66 1.61 -3.74
CA GLU A 77 11.58 2.12 -2.36
C GLU A 77 11.03 1.09 -1.36
N LEU A 78 10.11 0.22 -1.80
CA LEU A 78 9.54 -0.87 -1.00
C LEU A 78 10.51 -2.06 -0.87
N ASP A 79 11.27 -2.34 -1.93
CA ASP A 79 12.21 -3.48 -2.03
C ASP A 79 13.61 -3.14 -1.51
N SER A 80 13.94 -1.86 -1.34
CA SER A 80 15.20 -1.39 -0.74
C SER A 80 15.31 -1.91 0.69
N ALA A 81 15.78 -3.14 0.84
CA ALA A 81 16.02 -3.81 2.09
C ALA A 81 17.00 -2.96 2.91
N ILE A 82 16.51 -2.57 4.09
CA ILE A 82 17.23 -2.22 5.30
C ILE A 82 18.75 -2.47 5.18
N GLU A 83 19.52 -1.44 4.80
CA GLU A 83 20.92 -1.36 5.23
C GLU A 83 20.88 -1.06 6.73
N TYR A 84 21.27 -2.05 7.54
CA TYR A 84 21.67 -1.85 8.93
C TYR A 84 23.17 -1.65 9.01
#